data_AF-G0UZ59-F1
#
_entry.id   AF-G0UZ59-F1
#
_cell.length_a   1.000
_cell.length_b   1.000
_cell.length_c   1.000
_cell.angle_alpha   90.00
_cell.angle_beta   90.00
_cell.angle_gamma   90.00
#
_symmetry.space_group_name_H-M   'P 1'
#
loop_
_entity.id
_entity.type
_entity.pdbx_description
1 polymer ?
#
loop_
_entity_poly.entity_id
_entity_poly.type
_entity_poly.pdbx_seq_one_letter_code
_entity_poly.pdbx_strand_id
1 'polypeptide(L)'
;MSPREKMSLRTGAFSSAASIITSEETAPILRKITDLLLRSGGVGYLNLKRQLHKGCDDDKRSKLKKRINPVTFKSILVECGVLLTPAEYGHLRVAFSDEGGLLFEDFLNHVCPLRYVGEDCVIKLMGMFSDYNSQPTVPLNVLLHSLEDALVTKGDTSQVGESPIITSALLEIKIAFDKINYPMGYVPARD
;
A
#
# COMPACT_ATOMS: atom_id res chain seq x y z
N MET A 1 -31.68 -44.98 1.07
CA MET A 1 -31.53 -43.93 2.12
C MET A 1 -30.32 -44.31 2.97
N SER A 2 -29.34 -43.49 3.31
CA SER A 2 -28.80 -42.22 2.82
C SER A 2 -27.38 -42.13 3.44
N PRO A 3 -26.33 -41.78 2.69
CA PRO A 3 -24.97 -41.61 3.19
C PRO A 3 -24.73 -40.13 3.54
N ARG A 4 -24.43 -39.82 4.81
CA ARG A 4 -23.89 -38.52 5.26
C ARG A 4 -23.68 -38.59 6.77
N GLU A 5 -22.42 -38.59 7.17
CA GLU A 5 -21.86 -38.13 8.47
C GLU A 5 -20.47 -38.76 8.55
N LYS A 6 -19.33 -38.09 8.72
CA LYS A 6 -18.97 -36.68 8.91
C LYS A 6 -17.55 -36.59 8.32
N MET A 7 -17.38 -35.79 7.26
CA MET A 7 -16.05 -35.26 6.93
C MET A 7 -15.67 -34.36 8.09
N SER A 8 -14.75 -34.84 8.92
CA SER A 8 -14.06 -34.04 9.93
C SER A 8 -13.26 -32.98 9.19
N LEU A 9 -13.83 -31.79 9.09
CA LEU A 9 -13.18 -30.60 8.57
C LEU A 9 -11.98 -30.30 9.47
N ARG A 10 -10.82 -30.25 8.83
CA ARG A 10 -9.53 -29.88 9.39
C ARG A 10 -9.63 -28.48 10.01
N THR A 11 -9.86 -28.41 11.31
CA THR A 11 -9.55 -27.24 12.13
C THR A 11 -8.04 -27.23 12.35
N GLY A 12 -7.30 -26.80 11.33
CA GLY A 12 -5.86 -26.59 11.41
C GLY A 12 -5.60 -25.13 11.71
N ALA A 13 -5.49 -24.77 12.99
CA ALA A 13 -4.71 -23.59 13.35
C ALA A 13 -3.33 -23.76 12.69
N PHE A 14 -2.99 -22.87 11.76
CA PHE A 14 -1.68 -22.92 11.10
C PHE A 14 -0.60 -22.86 12.19
N SER A 15 0.16 -23.95 12.32
CA SER A 15 1.36 -24.00 13.15
C SER A 15 2.25 -22.79 12.80
N SER A 16 2.87 -22.17 13.80
CA SER A 16 3.78 -21.03 13.63
C SER A 16 4.84 -21.29 12.54
N ALA A 17 5.29 -22.53 12.38
CA ALA A 17 6.20 -22.94 11.31
C ALA A 17 5.61 -22.82 9.90
N ALA A 18 4.33 -23.15 9.70
CA ALA A 18 3.68 -23.01 8.40
C ALA A 18 3.50 -21.53 8.00
N SER A 19 3.25 -20.66 8.99
CA SER A 19 3.23 -19.20 8.81
C SER A 19 4.61 -18.61 8.48
N ILE A 20 5.68 -19.16 9.09
CA ILE A 20 7.06 -18.75 8.79
C ILE A 20 7.48 -19.19 7.39
N ILE A 21 7.17 -20.43 6.99
CA ILE A 21 7.50 -20.96 5.65
C ILE A 21 6.74 -20.18 4.57
N THR A 22 5.44 -19.93 4.76
CA THR A 22 4.67 -19.10 3.82
C THR A 22 5.15 -17.65 3.78
N SER A 23 5.66 -17.10 4.88
CA SER A 23 6.29 -15.76 4.91
C SER A 23 7.59 -15.71 4.10
N GLU A 24 8.48 -16.69 4.25
CA GLU A 24 9.75 -16.76 3.49
C GLU A 24 9.53 -16.98 1.99
N GLU A 25 8.60 -17.87 1.62
CA GLU A 25 8.26 -18.14 0.22
C GLU A 25 7.55 -16.96 -0.46
N THR A 26 6.83 -16.14 0.33
CA THR A 26 6.06 -14.99 -0.18
C THR A 26 6.89 -13.70 -0.21
N ALA A 27 7.97 -13.61 0.57
CA ALA A 27 8.88 -12.45 0.59
C ALA A 27 9.39 -11.99 -0.79
N PRO A 28 9.91 -12.87 -1.69
CA PRO A 28 10.35 -12.44 -3.02
C PRO A 28 9.20 -11.89 -3.87
N ILE A 29 7.99 -12.43 -3.71
CA ILE A 29 6.78 -11.96 -4.41
C ILE A 29 6.39 -10.58 -3.90
N LEU A 30 6.41 -10.37 -2.57
CA LEU A 30 6.11 -9.08 -1.96
C LEU A 30 7.10 -7.99 -2.37
N ARG A 31 8.40 -8.33 -2.45
CA ARG A 31 9.42 -7.42 -2.99
C ARG A 31 9.13 -7.08 -4.45
N LYS A 32 8.87 -8.10 -5.30
CA LYS A 32 8.50 -7.88 -6.71
C LYS A 32 7.28 -6.96 -6.84
N ILE A 33 6.24 -7.17 -6.05
CA ILE A 33 5.04 -6.32 -6.04
C ILE A 33 5.39 -4.90 -5.64
N THR A 34 6.18 -4.73 -4.57
CA THR A 34 6.62 -3.41 -4.13
C THR A 34 7.40 -2.69 -5.23
N ASP A 35 8.35 -3.37 -5.87
CA ASP A 35 9.13 -2.80 -6.98
C ASP A 35 8.23 -2.40 -8.15
N LEU A 36 7.23 -3.24 -8.50
CA LEU A 36 6.26 -2.95 -9.56
C LEU A 36 5.43 -1.70 -9.25
N LEU A 37 4.95 -1.57 -8.01
CA LEU A 37 4.15 -0.43 -7.57
C LEU A 37 4.96 0.88 -7.56
N LEU A 38 6.27 0.79 -7.33
CA LEU A 38 7.17 1.94 -7.25
C LEU A 38 7.81 2.34 -8.58
N ARG A 39 7.55 1.62 -9.68
CA ARG A 39 8.11 1.97 -11.02
C ARG A 39 7.73 3.37 -11.50
N SER A 40 6.53 3.83 -11.13
CA SER A 40 6.03 5.16 -11.43
C SER A 40 6.04 6.06 -10.18
N GLY A 41 6.95 5.78 -9.25
CA GLY A 41 7.03 6.44 -7.95
C GLY A 41 5.94 5.97 -6.97
N GLY A 42 5.58 6.81 -6.01
CA GLY A 42 4.64 6.50 -4.92
C GLY A 42 3.18 6.34 -5.36
N VAL A 43 2.82 6.85 -6.55
CA VAL A 43 1.45 6.87 -7.07
C VAL A 43 0.86 5.45 -7.17
N GLY A 44 1.64 4.46 -7.60
CA GLY A 44 1.17 3.09 -7.78
C GLY A 44 0.70 2.46 -6.46
N TYR A 45 1.47 2.62 -5.40
CA TYR A 45 1.10 2.13 -4.06
C TYR A 45 -0.13 2.85 -3.51
N LEU A 46 -0.20 4.18 -3.63
CA LEU A 46 -1.37 4.96 -3.17
C LEU A 46 -2.64 4.57 -3.92
N ASN A 47 -2.54 4.36 -5.24
CA ASN A 47 -3.66 3.90 -6.05
C ASN A 47 -4.13 2.50 -5.62
N LEU A 48 -3.19 1.57 -5.42
CA LEU A 48 -3.50 0.23 -4.93
C LEU A 48 -4.24 0.26 -3.59
N LYS A 49 -3.69 0.99 -2.60
CA LYS A 49 -4.32 1.16 -1.28
C LYS A 49 -5.76 1.67 -1.41
N ARG A 50 -5.97 2.69 -2.24
CA ARG A 50 -7.31 3.27 -2.47
C ARG A 50 -8.26 2.28 -3.13
N GLN A 51 -7.83 1.59 -4.18
CA GLN A 51 -8.65 0.60 -4.89
C GLN A 51 -9.03 -0.56 -3.98
N LEU A 52 -8.11 -1.03 -3.12
CA LEU A 52 -8.41 -2.08 -2.14
C LEU A 52 -9.43 -1.63 -1.09
N HIS A 53 -9.35 -0.39 -0.61
CA HIS A 53 -10.39 0.15 0.28
C HIS A 53 -11.74 0.31 -0.41
N LYS A 54 -11.78 0.69 -1.69
CA LYS A 54 -13.02 0.78 -2.48
C LYS A 54 -13.63 -0.58 -2.79
N GLY A 55 -12.79 -1.57 -3.07
CA GLY A 55 -13.20 -2.94 -3.39
C GLY A 55 -13.46 -3.82 -2.16
N CYS A 56 -13.27 -3.29 -0.95
CA CYS A 56 -13.62 -3.96 0.29
C CYS A 56 -15.14 -4.07 0.37
N ASP A 57 -15.64 -5.29 0.61
CA ASP A 57 -17.06 -5.48 0.90
C ASP A 57 -17.39 -4.73 2.18
N ASP A 58 -18.40 -3.86 2.07
CA ASP A 58 -18.72 -2.76 2.98
C ASP A 58 -19.43 -3.30 4.24
N ASP A 59 -18.82 -4.25 4.94
CA ASP A 59 -19.35 -4.82 6.17
C ASP A 59 -19.03 -3.85 7.34
N LYS A 60 -19.65 -2.67 7.28
CA LYS A 60 -19.45 -1.47 8.14
C LYS A 60 -19.63 -1.71 9.65
N ARG A 61 -19.89 -2.93 10.07
CA ARG A 61 -20.29 -3.29 11.44
C ARG A 61 -19.34 -4.21 12.17
N SER A 62 -18.30 -4.73 11.51
CA SER A 62 -17.36 -5.60 12.21
C SER A 62 -16.04 -4.89 12.49
N LYS A 63 -15.57 -4.96 13.74
CA LYS A 63 -14.16 -4.68 14.12
C LYS A 63 -13.20 -5.76 13.57
N LEU A 64 -13.69 -6.64 12.70
CA LEU A 64 -12.89 -7.71 12.11
C LEU A 64 -11.99 -7.13 11.03
N LYS A 65 -10.87 -7.80 10.78
CA LYS A 65 -9.94 -7.44 9.73
C LYS A 65 -10.68 -7.25 8.40
N LYS A 66 -10.35 -6.18 7.67
CA LYS A 66 -10.98 -5.89 6.38
C LYS A 66 -10.61 -6.94 5.35
N ARG A 67 -11.62 -7.42 4.61
CA ARG A 67 -11.50 -8.51 3.65
C ARG A 67 -11.93 -8.07 2.27
N ILE A 68 -11.33 -8.70 1.27
CA ILE A 68 -11.70 -8.52 -0.12
C ILE A 68 -11.81 -9.88 -0.81
N ASN A 69 -12.74 -9.99 -1.74
CA ASN A 69 -12.84 -11.17 -2.59
C ASN A 69 -11.52 -11.37 -3.37
N PRO A 70 -10.92 -12.58 -3.39
CA PRO A 70 -9.65 -12.82 -4.08
C PRO A 70 -9.67 -12.51 -5.59
N VAL A 71 -10.82 -12.64 -6.25
CA VAL A 71 -10.97 -12.28 -7.67
C VAL A 71 -10.89 -10.76 -7.83
N THR A 72 -11.60 -10.00 -6.99
CA THR A 72 -11.53 -8.53 -6.97
C THR A 72 -10.11 -8.05 -6.65
N PHE A 73 -9.45 -8.67 -5.66
CA PHE A 73 -8.05 -8.39 -5.33
C PHE A 73 -7.12 -8.57 -6.53
N LYS A 74 -7.25 -9.69 -7.25
CA LYS A 74 -6.48 -9.96 -8.46
C LYS A 74 -6.71 -8.89 -9.52
N SER A 75 -7.96 -8.52 -9.79
CA SER A 75 -8.30 -7.49 -10.77
C SER A 75 -7.69 -6.13 -10.40
N ILE A 76 -7.77 -5.74 -9.13
CA ILE A 76 -7.18 -4.49 -8.62
C ILE A 76 -5.66 -4.48 -8.80
N LEU A 77 -4.96 -5.59 -8.50
CA LEU A 77 -3.52 -5.67 -8.73
C LEU A 77 -3.16 -5.46 -10.20
N VAL A 78 -3.92 -6.07 -11.12
CA VAL A 78 -3.72 -5.89 -12.56
C VAL A 78 -3.95 -4.43 -12.99
N GLU A 79 -5.02 -3.79 -12.51
CA GLU A 79 -5.31 -2.37 -12.76
C GLU A 79 -4.20 -1.45 -12.23
N CYS A 80 -3.52 -1.85 -11.15
CA CYS A 80 -2.37 -1.13 -10.60
C CYS A 80 -1.04 -1.49 -11.27
N GLY A 81 -1.05 -2.22 -12.39
CA GLY A 81 0.15 -2.61 -13.13
C GLY A 81 0.95 -3.77 -12.52
N VAL A 82 0.39 -4.47 -11.52
CA VAL A 82 1.01 -5.61 -10.86
C VAL A 82 0.56 -6.90 -11.53
N LEU A 83 1.41 -7.38 -12.46
CA LEU A 83 1.18 -8.63 -13.19
C LEU A 83 1.94 -9.79 -12.52
N LEU A 84 1.19 -10.70 -11.90
CA LEU A 84 1.72 -11.90 -11.28
C LEU A 84 1.30 -13.14 -12.08
N THR A 85 2.11 -14.19 -11.97
CA THR A 85 1.76 -15.51 -12.51
C THR A 85 0.63 -16.15 -11.68
N PRO A 86 -0.11 -17.13 -12.23
CA PRO A 86 -1.13 -17.85 -11.47
C PRO A 86 -0.59 -18.49 -10.17
N ALA A 87 0.66 -18.98 -10.18
CA ALA A 87 1.31 -19.55 -9.01
C ALA A 87 1.58 -18.49 -7.93
N GLU A 88 2.09 -17.31 -8.33
CA GLU A 88 2.32 -16.19 -7.41
C GLU A 88 1.02 -15.70 -6.75
N TYR A 89 -0.09 -15.61 -7.51
CA TYR A 89 -1.40 -15.33 -6.92
C TYR A 89 -1.86 -16.43 -5.95
N GLY A 90 -1.53 -17.69 -6.24
CA GLY A 90 -1.76 -18.82 -5.34
C GLY A 90 -1.05 -18.64 -4.00
N HIS A 91 0.23 -18.26 -4.01
CA HIS A 91 1.00 -17.99 -2.79
C HIS A 91 0.43 -16.83 -1.99
N LEU A 92 0.09 -15.71 -2.63
CA LEU A 92 -0.55 -14.58 -1.95
C LEU A 92 -1.87 -14.98 -1.30
N ARG A 93 -2.67 -15.80 -1.99
CA ARG A 93 -3.93 -16.30 -1.44
C ARG A 93 -3.71 -17.15 -0.21
N VAL A 94 -2.73 -18.04 -0.22
CA VAL A 94 -2.39 -18.87 0.96
C VAL A 94 -1.87 -18.02 2.12
N ALA A 95 -1.03 -17.03 1.84
CA ALA A 95 -0.40 -16.20 2.86
C ALA A 95 -1.36 -15.17 3.50
N PHE A 96 -2.31 -14.63 2.73
CA PHE A 96 -3.13 -13.50 3.16
C PHE A 96 -4.64 -13.80 3.20
N SER A 97 -5.10 -15.03 3.02
CA SER A 97 -6.55 -15.34 3.10
C SER A 97 -6.93 -16.12 4.34
N ASP A 98 -8.14 -15.86 4.84
CA ASP A 98 -8.84 -16.70 5.80
C ASP A 98 -10.17 -17.22 5.20
N GLU A 99 -11.01 -17.85 6.03
CA GLU A 99 -12.31 -18.38 5.61
C GLU A 99 -13.24 -17.31 5.01
N GLY A 100 -13.04 -16.03 5.35
CA GLY A 100 -13.84 -14.91 4.89
C GLY A 100 -13.29 -14.18 3.66
N GLY A 101 -12.08 -14.51 3.19
CA GLY A 101 -11.45 -13.85 2.04
C GLY A 101 -10.05 -13.33 2.32
N LEU A 102 -9.55 -12.43 1.46
CA LEU A 102 -8.17 -11.94 1.54
C LEU A 102 -8.08 -10.71 2.46
N LEU A 103 -7.20 -10.80 3.46
CA LEU A 103 -6.86 -9.79 4.46
C LEU A 103 -5.94 -8.72 3.84
N PHE A 104 -6.52 -7.78 3.10
CA PHE A 104 -5.73 -6.86 2.29
C PHE A 104 -4.93 -5.84 3.12
N GLU A 105 -5.35 -5.53 4.35
CA GLU A 105 -4.60 -4.62 5.24
C GLU A 105 -3.27 -5.26 5.67
N ASP A 106 -3.29 -6.57 5.96
CA ASP A 106 -2.07 -7.33 6.27
C ASP A 106 -1.15 -7.36 5.05
N PHE A 107 -1.71 -7.58 3.86
CA PHE A 107 -0.96 -7.47 2.60
C PHE A 107 -0.37 -6.07 2.35
N LEU A 108 -1.15 -5.00 2.51
CA LEU A 108 -0.69 -3.61 2.35
C LEU A 108 0.45 -3.29 3.29
N ASN A 109 0.40 -3.78 4.53
CA ASN A 109 1.49 -3.64 5.47
C ASN A 109 2.77 -4.36 5.01
N HIS A 110 2.68 -5.39 4.16
CA HIS A 110 3.86 -6.07 3.62
C HIS A 110 4.46 -5.38 2.40
N VAL A 111 3.64 -4.75 1.56
CA VAL A 111 4.10 -4.02 0.38
C VAL A 111 4.27 -2.51 0.62
N CYS A 112 4.15 -2.08 1.88
CA CYS A 112 4.28 -0.68 2.29
C CYS A 112 5.73 -0.19 2.07
N PRO A 113 5.96 0.81 1.21
CA PRO A 113 7.31 1.30 0.89
C PRO A 113 8.11 1.75 2.12
N LEU A 114 7.42 2.27 3.15
CA LEU A 114 8.04 2.68 4.42
C LEU A 114 8.83 1.57 5.11
N ARG A 115 8.56 0.28 4.82
CA ARG A 115 9.35 -0.85 5.37
C ARG A 115 10.77 -0.92 4.83
N TYR A 116 11.02 -0.25 3.71
CA TYR A 116 12.31 -0.22 3.03
C TYR A 116 12.99 1.15 3.18
N VAL A 117 12.31 2.13 3.79
CA VAL A 117 12.87 3.44 4.10
C VAL A 117 13.56 3.33 5.47
N GLY A 118 14.83 3.71 5.53
CA GLY A 118 15.57 3.75 6.81
C GLY A 118 14.91 4.69 7.81
N GLU A 119 14.99 4.36 9.10
CA GLU A 119 14.35 5.12 10.18
C GLU A 119 14.72 6.61 10.16
N ASP A 120 15.98 6.93 9.88
CA ASP A 120 16.46 8.32 9.74
C ASP A 120 15.73 9.10 8.65
N CYS A 121 15.39 8.45 7.53
CA CYS A 121 14.64 9.08 6.44
C CYS A 121 13.18 9.30 6.85
N VAL A 122 12.58 8.36 7.58
CA VAL A 122 11.23 8.52 8.13
C VAL A 122 11.21 9.67 9.14
N ILE A 123 12.17 9.73 10.07
CA ILE A 123 12.29 10.81 11.06
C ILE A 123 12.44 12.16 10.36
N LYS A 124 13.28 12.25 9.32
CA LYS A 124 13.44 13.49 8.53
C LYS A 124 12.14 13.91 7.84
N LEU A 125 11.44 12.98 7.20
CA LEU A 125 10.15 13.25 6.56
C LEU A 125 9.11 13.71 7.59
N MET A 126 9.00 13.02 8.73
CA MET A 126 8.09 13.41 9.81
C MET A 126 8.48 14.77 10.43
N GLY A 127 9.78 15.06 10.52
CA GLY A 127 10.30 16.34 10.99
C GLY A 127 9.99 17.51 10.05
N MET A 128 9.69 17.28 8.77
CA MET A 128 9.16 18.33 7.89
C MET A 128 7.75 18.80 8.31
N PHE A 129 7.06 18.01 9.13
CA PHE A 129 5.70 18.26 9.58
C PHE A 129 5.59 18.39 11.11
N SER A 130 6.70 18.54 11.84
CA SER A 130 6.71 18.51 13.31
C SER A 130 5.90 19.62 14.00
N ASP A 131 5.49 20.66 13.28
CA ASP A 131 4.55 21.67 13.78
C ASP A 131 3.08 21.16 13.79
N TYR A 132 2.80 20.03 13.14
CA TYR A 132 1.47 19.40 13.01
C TYR A 132 1.29 18.19 13.93
N ASN A 133 2.16 18.00 14.93
CA ASN A 133 2.26 16.82 15.80
C ASN A 133 1.03 16.46 16.66
N SER A 134 -0.11 17.13 16.46
CA SER A 134 -1.37 16.81 17.15
C SER A 134 -2.55 16.51 16.21
N GLN A 135 -2.35 16.53 14.88
CA GLN A 135 -3.41 16.20 13.91
C GLN A 135 -3.08 14.94 13.09
N PRO A 136 -4.02 13.99 12.96
CA PRO A 136 -3.82 12.75 12.20
C PRO A 136 -3.72 12.98 10.67
N THR A 137 -3.88 14.22 10.22
CA THR A 137 -4.01 14.60 8.81
C THR A 137 -3.38 15.97 8.53
N VAL A 138 -2.77 16.13 7.36
CA VAL A 138 -2.14 17.38 6.88
C VAL A 138 -3.04 18.01 5.81
N PRO A 139 -3.33 19.32 5.85
CA PRO A 139 -4.04 19.99 4.76
C PRO A 139 -3.30 19.85 3.43
N LEU A 140 -4.02 19.48 2.37
CA LEU A 140 -3.45 19.13 1.06
C LEU A 140 -2.61 20.27 0.46
N ASN A 141 -3.10 21.51 0.56
CA ASN A 141 -2.40 22.69 0.06
C ASN A 141 -1.10 22.98 0.81
N VAL A 142 -1.08 22.74 2.13
CA VAL A 142 0.11 22.90 2.96
C VAL A 142 1.15 21.85 2.57
N LEU A 143 0.73 20.59 2.45
CA LEU A 143 1.62 19.50 2.03
C LEU A 143 2.27 19.80 0.68
N LEU A 144 1.46 20.19 -0.32
CA LEU A 144 1.95 20.52 -1.65
C LEU A 144 3.00 21.65 -1.58
N HIS A 145 2.69 22.75 -0.90
CA HIS A 145 3.62 23.88 -0.78
C HIS A 145 4.93 23.48 -0.09
N SER A 146 4.86 22.70 1.01
CA SER A 146 6.06 22.25 1.73
C SER A 146 6.93 21.32 0.90
N LEU A 147 6.34 20.42 0.10
CA LEU A 147 7.09 19.54 -0.79
C LEU A 147 7.69 20.28 -1.98
N GLU A 148 6.94 21.23 -2.57
CA GLU A 148 7.42 22.10 -3.64
C GLU A 148 8.63 22.92 -3.17
N ASP A 149 8.51 23.60 -2.02
CA ASP A 149 9.60 24.37 -1.42
C ASP A 149 10.84 23.50 -1.14
N ALA A 150 10.65 22.31 -0.58
CA ALA A 150 11.75 21.40 -0.25
C ALA A 150 12.51 20.92 -1.49
N LEU A 151 11.81 20.73 -2.61
CA LEU A 151 12.41 20.34 -3.89
C LEU A 151 13.15 21.51 -4.56
N VAL A 152 12.57 22.73 -4.51
CA VAL A 152 13.16 23.93 -5.11
C VAL A 152 14.38 24.41 -4.33
N THR A 153 14.31 24.42 -2.99
CA THR A 153 15.42 24.87 -2.12
C THR A 153 16.67 23.98 -2.25
N LYS A 154 16.51 22.72 -2.67
CA LYS A 154 17.64 21.81 -2.99
C LYS A 154 18.17 21.95 -4.42
N GLY A 155 17.44 22.62 -5.31
CA GLY A 155 17.84 22.86 -6.70
C GLY A 155 18.84 24.02 -6.89
N ASP A 156 19.06 24.85 -5.85
CA ASP A 156 19.90 26.05 -5.92
C ASP A 156 21.43 25.80 -5.88
N THR A 157 21.88 24.54 -5.94
CA THR A 157 23.28 24.23 -6.23
C THR A 157 23.58 24.37 -7.73
N SER A 158 23.50 25.62 -8.20
CA SER A 158 24.33 26.18 -9.27
C SER A 158 24.47 25.36 -10.57
N GLN A 159 23.39 24.97 -11.24
CA GLN A 159 23.38 24.89 -12.71
C GLN A 159 22.00 25.25 -13.28
N VAL A 160 22.01 26.27 -14.13
CA VAL A 160 20.87 26.87 -14.81
C VAL A 160 20.14 25.81 -15.66
N GLY A 161 18.93 25.44 -15.22
CA GLY A 161 18.01 24.55 -15.92
C GLY A 161 17.14 23.79 -14.92
N GLU A 162 15.81 23.81 -15.10
CA GLU A 162 14.90 22.96 -14.33
C GLU A 162 15.39 21.51 -14.43
N SER A 163 15.90 20.96 -13.32
CA SER A 163 16.37 19.57 -13.30
C SER A 163 15.20 18.67 -13.70
N PRO A 164 15.31 17.83 -14.75
CA PRO A 164 14.23 16.94 -15.19
C PRO A 164 13.73 16.02 -14.07
N ILE A 165 14.59 15.72 -13.10
CA ILE A 165 14.26 14.94 -11.90
C ILE A 165 13.33 15.73 -10.98
N ILE A 166 13.59 17.02 -10.77
CA ILE A 166 12.73 17.90 -9.96
C ILE A 166 11.38 18.07 -10.65
N THR A 167 11.36 18.33 -11.96
CA THR A 167 10.11 18.46 -12.74
C THR A 167 9.28 17.17 -12.70
N SER A 168 9.93 16.00 -12.84
CA SER A 168 9.26 14.70 -12.71
C SER A 168 8.69 14.48 -11.32
N ALA A 169 9.46 14.79 -10.26
CA ALA A 169 9.00 14.65 -8.88
C ALA A 169 7.82 15.59 -8.55
N LEU A 170 7.87 16.83 -9.04
CA LEU A 170 6.77 17.80 -8.89
C LEU A 170 5.50 17.33 -9.60
N LEU A 171 5.62 16.79 -10.81
CA LEU A 171 4.49 16.22 -11.55
C LEU A 171 3.89 15.05 -10.78
N GLU A 172 4.74 14.16 -10.25
CA GLU A 172 4.31 13.02 -9.46
C GLU A 172 3.57 13.44 -8.18
N ILE A 173 4.10 14.41 -7.43
CA ILE A 173 3.46 14.99 -6.24
C ILE A 173 2.08 15.53 -6.59
N LYS A 174 1.94 16.25 -7.71
CA LYS A 174 0.65 16.80 -8.17
C LYS A 174 -0.35 15.72 -8.59
N ILE A 175 0.12 14.60 -9.12
CA ILE A 175 -0.73 13.45 -9.46
C ILE A 175 -1.15 12.67 -8.20
N ALA A 176 -0.22 12.48 -7.26
CA ALA A 176 -0.46 11.75 -6.02
C ALA A 176 -1.41 12.53 -5.09
N PHE A 177 -1.12 13.80 -4.87
CA PHE A 177 -1.77 14.68 -3.91
C PHE A 177 -2.67 15.69 -4.63
N ASP A 178 -3.78 15.21 -5.18
CA ASP A 178 -4.82 16.04 -5.80
C ASP A 178 -6.18 15.93 -5.09
N LYS A 179 -7.15 16.72 -5.54
CA LYS A 179 -8.52 16.70 -5.01
C LYS A 179 -9.32 15.46 -5.42
N ILE A 180 -8.92 14.73 -6.45
CA ILE A 180 -9.58 13.48 -6.84
C ILE A 180 -9.22 12.39 -5.83
N ASN A 181 -7.98 12.40 -5.37
CA ASN A 181 -7.38 11.47 -4.43
C ASN A 181 -7.68 11.82 -2.98
N TYR A 182 -7.75 13.12 -2.66
CA TYR A 182 -8.04 13.66 -1.34
C TYR A 182 -9.18 14.70 -1.43
N PRO A 183 -10.43 14.27 -1.65
CA PRO A 183 -11.57 15.18 -1.90
C PRO A 183 -11.91 16.06 -0.70
N MET A 184 -11.56 15.62 0.51
CA MET A 184 -11.76 16.42 1.73
C MET A 184 -10.68 17.48 1.92
N GLY A 185 -9.63 17.52 1.09
CA GLY A 185 -8.53 18.45 1.21
C GLY A 185 -7.56 18.15 2.35
N TYR A 186 -7.59 16.93 2.89
CA TYR A 186 -6.72 16.46 3.96
C TYR A 186 -6.06 15.14 3.59
N VAL A 187 -4.77 15.01 3.91
CA VAL A 187 -3.92 13.86 3.62
C VAL A 187 -3.55 13.17 4.94
N PRO A 188 -3.80 11.86 5.11
CA PRO A 188 -3.34 11.14 6.29
C PRO A 188 -1.82 11.16 6.40
N ALA A 189 -1.26 11.32 7.60
CA ALA A 189 0.19 11.41 7.80
C ALA A 189 1.01 10.19 7.33
N ARG A 190 0.34 9.05 7.05
CA ARG A 190 1.00 7.83 6.54
C ARG A 190 1.24 7.88 5.02
N ASP A 191 0.47 8.68 4.29
CA ASP A 191 0.59 8.83 2.84
C ASP A 191 1.62 9.91 2.50
#